data_AF-A0AAX4NHC3-F1
#
_entry.id   AF-A0AAX4NHC3-F1
#
_cell.length_a   1.000
_cell.length_b   1.000
_cell.length_c   1.000
_cell.angle_alpha   90.00
_cell.angle_beta   90.00
_cell.angle_gamma   90.00
#
_symmetry.space_group_name_H-M   'P 1'
#
loop_
_entity.id
_entity.type
_entity.pdbx_description
1 polymer ?
#
loop_
_entity_poly.entity_id
_entity_poly.type
_entity_poly.pdbx_seq_one_letter_code
_entity_poly.pdbx_strand_id
1 'polypeptide(L)'
;MKIVAVVDEENYVTPLEYGNSIMVIDDETKQIKEYENPGFGSPYGGKERCMQGILSLKPDAIVVKEGVLCPGSYHMSLGKMKYVPVEEEKLDDILKNLPKVKENMVDELDMNMYRE
;
A
#
# COMPACT_ATOMS: atom_id res chain seq x y z
N MET A 1 -9.42 7.26 -9.80
CA MET A 1 -8.72 7.11 -8.51
C MET A 1 -7.65 6.04 -8.65
N LYS A 2 -6.45 6.29 -8.11
CA LYS A 2 -5.31 5.37 -8.07
C LYS A 2 -5.09 4.85 -6.65
N ILE A 3 -5.30 3.56 -6.47
CA ILE A 3 -5.05 2.86 -5.20
C ILE A 3 -3.79 2.02 -5.38
N VAL A 4 -2.88 2.06 -4.42
CA VAL A 4 -1.68 1.22 -4.43
C VAL A 4 -1.73 0.12 -3.39
N ALA A 5 -1.16 -1.03 -3.71
CA ALA A 5 -0.89 -2.10 -2.77
C ALA A 5 0.57 -2.57 -2.96
N VAL A 6 1.25 -2.86 -1.85
CA VAL A 6 2.57 -3.51 -1.89
C VAL A 6 2.35 -4.99 -1.62
N VAL A 7 2.80 -5.82 -2.54
CA VAL A 7 2.55 -7.27 -2.51
C VAL A 7 3.83 -8.08 -2.72
N ASP A 8 3.81 -9.30 -2.21
CA ASP A 8 4.82 -10.32 -2.52
C ASP A 8 4.54 -11.07 -3.84
N GLU A 9 5.37 -12.06 -4.13
CA GLU A 9 5.31 -12.88 -5.35
C GLU A 9 4.02 -13.71 -5.47
N GLU A 10 3.33 -13.93 -4.35
CA GLU A 10 2.07 -14.66 -4.27
C GLU A 10 0.85 -13.71 -4.19
N ASN A 11 1.07 -12.41 -4.41
CA ASN A 11 0.08 -11.33 -4.33
C ASN A 11 -0.52 -11.11 -2.93
N TYR A 12 0.20 -11.45 -1.86
CA TYR A 12 -0.19 -11.08 -0.50
C TYR A 12 0.26 -9.66 -0.18
N VAL A 13 -0.64 -8.87 0.41
CA VAL A 13 -0.31 -7.56 0.99
C VAL A 13 0.66 -7.78 2.15
N THR A 14 1.83 -7.16 2.05
CA THR A 14 2.98 -7.45 2.91
C THR A 14 3.71 -6.15 3.26
N PRO A 15 4.56 -6.13 4.31
CA PRO A 15 5.32 -4.93 4.67
C PRO A 15 6.15 -4.37 3.51
N LEU A 16 6.35 -3.06 3.53
CA LEU A 16 6.86 -2.29 2.38
C LEU A 16 8.19 -2.81 1.82
N GLU A 17 9.10 -3.30 2.66
CA GLU A 17 10.41 -3.80 2.25
C GLU A 17 10.40 -5.27 1.79
N TYR A 18 9.32 -6.00 2.09
CA TYR A 18 9.17 -7.43 1.78
C TYR A 18 8.32 -7.68 0.53
N GLY A 19 7.56 -6.69 0.05
CA GLY A 19 6.86 -6.83 -1.23
C GLY A 19 7.79 -6.57 -2.39
N ASN A 20 7.85 -7.47 -3.37
CA ASN A 20 8.65 -7.26 -4.58
C ASN A 20 7.99 -6.27 -5.55
N SER A 21 6.66 -6.10 -5.45
CA SER A 21 5.89 -5.34 -6.43
C SER A 21 4.98 -4.28 -5.79
N ILE A 22 4.89 -3.13 -6.45
CA ILE A 22 3.90 -2.08 -6.18
C ILE A 22 2.83 -2.18 -7.25
N MET A 23 1.62 -2.54 -6.84
CA MET A 23 0.46 -2.67 -7.71
C MET A 23 -0.33 -1.37 -7.68
N VAL A 24 -0.46 -0.68 -8.83
CA VAL A 24 -1.29 0.52 -9.00
C VAL A 24 -2.59 0.12 -9.68
N ILE A 25 -3.69 0.27 -8.95
CA ILE A 25 -5.05 -0.02 -9.39
C ILE A 25 -5.73 1.30 -9.76
N ASP A 26 -6.09 1.44 -11.02
CA ASP A 26 -6.85 2.59 -11.52
C ASP A 26 -8.35 2.24 -11.57
N ASP A 27 -9.12 2.71 -10.59
CA ASP A 27 -10.56 2.41 -10.43
C ASP A 27 -11.41 2.95 -11.60
N GLU A 28 -10.94 3.99 -12.30
CA GLU A 28 -11.68 4.60 -13.41
C GLU A 28 -11.53 3.78 -14.69
N THR A 29 -10.31 3.36 -15.00
CA THR A 29 -9.99 2.59 -16.22
C THR A 29 -10.00 1.08 -16.00
N LYS A 30 -10.08 0.63 -14.74
CA LYS A 30 -9.93 -0.77 -14.31
C LYS A 30 -8.60 -1.41 -14.70
N GLN A 31 -7.57 -0.59 -14.93
CA GLN A 31 -6.23 -1.08 -15.25
C GLN A 31 -5.44 -1.32 -13.98
N ILE A 32 -4.68 -2.41 -13.97
CA ILE A 32 -3.69 -2.71 -12.93
C ILE A 32 -2.31 -2.60 -13.58
N LYS A 33 -1.43 -1.80 -12.99
CA LYS A 33 -0.04 -1.65 -13.41
C LYS A 33 0.87 -2.10 -12.30
N GLU A 34 1.81 -2.95 -12.65
CA GLU A 34 2.84 -3.42 -11.74
C GLU A 34 4.11 -2.61 -11.92
N TYR A 35 4.71 -2.22 -10.80
CA TYR A 35 6.01 -1.55 -10.74
C TYR A 35 6.92 -2.32 -9.81
N GLU A 36 8.21 -2.41 -10.16
CA GLU A 36 9.22 -2.95 -9.24
C GLU A 36 9.30 -2.09 -7.99
N ASN A 37 9.38 -2.74 -6.82
CA ASN A 37 9.56 -2.03 -5.57
C ASN A 37 11.05 -1.66 -5.36
N PRO A 38 11.41 -0.36 -5.36
CA PRO A 38 12.81 0.08 -5.20
C PRO A 38 13.39 -0.19 -3.80
N GLY A 39 12.54 -0.53 -2.83
CA GLY A 39 12.90 -0.88 -1.47
C GLY A 39 13.06 -2.38 -1.21
N PHE A 40 12.63 -3.23 -2.14
CA PHE A 40 12.57 -4.67 -1.93
C PHE A 40 13.94 -5.28 -1.65
N GLY A 41 14.01 -6.13 -0.62
CA GLY A 41 15.23 -6.85 -0.25
C GLY A 41 16.37 -5.97 0.27
N SER A 42 16.12 -4.67 0.52
CA SER A 42 17.14 -3.76 1.03
C SER A 42 17.28 -3.88 2.56
N PRO A 43 18.46 -4.23 3.09
CA PRO A 43 18.65 -4.42 4.54
C PRO A 43 18.59 -3.11 5.33
N TYR A 44 18.73 -1.96 4.66
CA TYR A 44 18.69 -0.63 5.28
C TYR A 44 17.91 0.34 4.38
N GLY A 45 16.87 0.95 4.93
CA GLY A 45 16.10 1.98 4.24
C GLY A 45 15.10 1.45 3.20
N GLY A 46 14.81 0.14 3.19
CA GLY A 46 13.88 -0.47 2.23
C GLY A 46 12.47 0.14 2.31
N LYS A 47 11.95 0.30 3.53
CA LYS A 47 10.64 0.91 3.81
C LYS A 47 10.53 2.33 3.24
N GLU A 48 11.53 3.16 3.49
CA GLU A 48 11.58 4.55 3.04
C GLU A 48 11.71 4.65 1.52
N ARG A 49 12.53 3.80 0.90
CA ARG A 49 12.68 3.74 -0.57
C ARG A 49 11.39 3.30 -1.24
N CYS A 50 10.76 2.24 -0.74
CA CYS A 50 9.46 1.78 -1.22
C CYS A 50 8.44 2.92 -1.14
N MET A 51 8.31 3.56 0.04
CA MET A 51 7.37 4.66 0.24
C MET A 51 7.67 5.87 -0.67
N GLN A 52 8.94 6.22 -0.89
CA GLN A 52 9.30 7.26 -1.86
C GLN A 52 8.89 6.88 -3.29
N GLY A 53 9.11 5.62 -3.68
CA GLY A 53 8.64 5.08 -4.95
C GLY A 53 7.13 5.22 -5.11
N ILE A 54 6.37 4.79 -4.09
CA ILE A 54 4.91 4.93 -4.03
C ILE A 54 4.49 6.40 -4.19
N LEU A 55 5.04 7.31 -3.39
CA LEU A 55 4.66 8.73 -3.44
C LEU A 55 4.99 9.39 -4.79
N SER A 56 6.02 8.92 -5.50
CA SER A 56 6.36 9.42 -6.85
C SER A 56 5.28 9.10 -7.89
N LEU A 57 4.52 8.02 -7.68
CA LEU A 57 3.40 7.61 -8.53
C LEU A 57 2.14 8.46 -8.30
N LYS A 58 2.15 9.30 -7.25
CA LYS A 58 1.02 10.16 -6.81
C LYS A 58 -0.29 9.38 -6.69
N PRO A 59 -0.32 8.31 -5.87
CA PRO A 59 -1.55 7.58 -5.61
C PRO A 59 -2.52 8.44 -4.79
N ASP A 60 -3.81 8.14 -4.92
CA ASP A 60 -4.84 8.75 -4.07
C ASP A 60 -4.91 8.03 -2.72
N ALA A 61 -4.65 6.72 -2.69
CA ALA A 61 -4.64 5.95 -1.45
C ALA A 61 -3.74 4.70 -1.50
N ILE A 62 -3.38 4.18 -0.32
CA ILE A 62 -2.63 2.93 -0.14
C ILE A 62 -3.45 1.90 0.65
N VAL A 63 -3.45 0.65 0.20
CA VAL A 63 -3.97 -0.52 0.92
C VAL A 63 -3.04 -0.84 2.08
N VAL A 64 -3.61 -1.00 3.27
CA VAL A 64 -2.85 -1.27 4.49
C VAL A 64 -3.57 -2.30 5.37
N LYS A 65 -2.77 -3.11 6.07
CA LYS A 65 -3.20 -3.98 7.17
C LYS A 65 -2.25 -3.79 8.35
N GLU A 66 -2.65 -4.32 9.51
CA GLU A 66 -1.79 -4.32 10.69
C GLU A 66 -0.41 -4.94 10.37
N GLY A 67 0.66 -4.26 10.81
CA GLY A 67 2.04 -4.69 10.61
C GLY A 67 2.66 -4.37 9.24
N VAL A 68 1.90 -3.82 8.28
CA VAL A 68 2.44 -3.50 6.93
C VAL A 68 3.12 -2.13 6.86
N LEU A 69 2.64 -1.16 7.64
CA LEU A 69 3.28 0.14 7.78
C LEU A 69 4.02 0.21 9.12
N CYS A 70 5.16 0.91 9.11
CA CYS A 70 5.82 1.35 10.34
C CYS A 70 5.55 2.85 10.58
N PRO A 71 5.87 3.39 11.78
CA PRO A 71 5.61 4.79 12.08
C PRO A 71 6.34 5.75 11.13
N GLY A 72 7.56 5.41 10.72
CA GLY A 72 8.35 6.21 9.77
C GLY A 72 7.66 6.36 8.42
N SER A 73 7.25 5.24 7.81
CA SER A 73 6.55 5.25 6.53
C SER A 73 5.19 5.92 6.60
N TYR A 74 4.44 5.73 7.69
CA TYR A 74 3.17 6.44 7.92
C TYR A 74 3.36 7.96 7.94
N HIS A 75 4.35 8.45 8.71
CA HIS A 75 4.64 9.90 8.75
C HIS A 75 5.15 10.45 7.41
N MET A 76 5.82 9.64 6.59
CA MET A 76 6.22 10.05 5.25
C MET A 76 5.03 10.25 4.31
N SER A 77 3.97 9.46 4.46
CA SER A 77 2.78 9.49 3.59
C SER A 77 1.63 10.35 4.13
N LEU A 78 1.61 10.68 5.41
CA LEU A 78 0.54 11.45 6.05
C LEU A 78 0.26 12.77 5.30
N GLY A 79 -1.01 12.97 4.94
CA GLY A 79 -1.48 14.14 4.18
C GLY A 79 -1.12 14.15 2.69
N LYS A 80 -0.41 13.13 2.17
CA LYS A 80 -0.07 13.00 0.75
C LYS A 80 -0.95 12.00 0.00
N MET A 81 -1.51 11.03 0.71
CA MET A 81 -2.47 10.05 0.22
C MET A 81 -3.34 9.57 1.40
N LYS A 82 -4.47 8.95 1.08
CA LYS A 82 -5.33 8.32 2.08
C LYS A 82 -4.91 6.87 2.33
N TYR A 83 -5.51 6.25 3.34
CA TYR A 83 -5.27 4.86 3.70
C TYR A 83 -6.54 4.05 3.50
N VAL A 84 -6.38 2.81 3.06
CA VAL A 84 -7.47 1.86 2.84
C VAL A 84 -7.20 0.64 3.72
N PRO A 85 -7.68 0.65 4.97
CA PRO A 85 -7.60 -0.51 5.85
C PRO A 85 -8.39 -1.68 5.27
N VAL A 86 -7.76 -2.84 5.20
CA VAL A 86 -8.37 -4.09 4.72
C VAL A 86 -8.15 -5.23 5.70
N GLU A 87 -9.10 -6.16 5.72
CA GLU A 87 -8.94 -7.45 6.44
C GLU A 87 -8.39 -8.53 5.50
N GLU A 88 -8.61 -8.38 4.19
CA GLU A 88 -8.15 -9.31 3.17
C GLU A 88 -6.63 -9.29 3.02
N GLU A 89 -6.04 -10.48 2.91
CA GLU A 89 -4.58 -10.59 2.78
C GLU A 89 -4.11 -10.60 1.32
N LYS A 90 -4.95 -11.06 0.39
CA LYS A 90 -4.60 -11.19 -1.03
C LYS A 90 -5.17 -10.06 -1.87
N LEU A 91 -4.38 -9.60 -2.82
CA LEU A 91 -4.79 -8.58 -3.79
C LEU A 91 -6.06 -8.97 -4.55
N ASP A 92 -6.19 -10.23 -4.98
CA ASP A 92 -7.38 -10.70 -5.70
C ASP A 92 -8.67 -10.51 -4.92
N ASP A 93 -8.65 -10.74 -3.61
CA ASP A 93 -9.84 -10.61 -2.77
C ASP A 93 -10.17 -9.13 -2.50
N ILE A 94 -9.14 -8.30 -2.34
CA ILE A 94 -9.28 -6.84 -2.28
C ILE A 94 -9.89 -6.30 -3.58
N LEU A 95 -9.45 -6.78 -4.73
CA LEU A 95 -9.97 -6.37 -6.04
C LEU A 95 -11.43 -6.76 -6.24
N LYS A 96 -11.83 -7.97 -5.80
CA LYS A 96 -13.24 -8.40 -5.82
C LYS A 96 -14.13 -7.48 -4.97
N ASN A 97 -13.59 -7.01 -3.84
CA ASN A 97 -14.31 -6.18 -2.87
C ASN A 97 -14.01 -4.68 -3.00
N LEU A 98 -13.29 -4.25 -4.04
CA LEU A 98 -12.78 -2.88 -4.19
C LEU A 98 -13.86 -1.79 -3.99
N PRO A 99 -15.10 -1.94 -4.51
CA PRO A 99 -16.15 -0.95 -4.28
C PRO A 99 -16.53 -0.74 -2.82
N LYS A 100 -16.43 -1.77 -1.98
CA LYS A 100 -16.72 -1.73 -0.54
C LYS A 100 -15.49 -1.26 0.23
N VAL A 101 -14.32 -1.79 -0.13
CA VAL A 101 -13.04 -1.49 0.52
C VAL A 101 -12.72 0.01 0.44
N LYS A 102 -13.00 0.67 -0.71
CA LYS A 102 -12.77 2.11 -0.86
C LYS A 102 -13.68 3.01 -0.01
N GLU A 103 -14.79 2.48 0.51
CA GLU A 103 -15.66 3.23 1.44
C GLU A 103 -15.01 3.38 2.83
N ASN A 104 -14.08 2.48 3.19
CA ASN A 104 -13.37 2.49 4.46
C ASN A 104 -12.14 3.42 4.47
N MET A 105 -12.01 4.27 3.46
CA MET A 105 -10.81 5.07 3.27
C MET A 105 -10.74 6.20 4.32
N VAL A 106 -9.58 6.29 4.97
CA VAL A 106 -9.34 7.23 6.07
C VAL A 106 -8.14 8.12 5.77
N ASP A 107 -8.16 9.35 6.28
CA ASP A 107 -7.04 10.29 6.16
C ASP A 107 -5.92 9.98 7.17
N GLU A 108 -6.27 9.37 8.30
CA GLU A 108 -5.37 9.02 9.39
C GLU A 108 -5.65 7.59 9.86
N LEU A 109 -4.60 6.87 10.26
CA LEU A 109 -4.70 5.52 10.78
C LEU A 109 -4.70 5.54 12.30
N ASP A 110 -5.36 4.55 12.91
CA ASP A 110 -5.16 4.26 14.32
C ASP A 110 -3.72 3.80 14.59
N MET A 111 -3.19 4.16 15.78
CA MET A 111 -1.85 3.78 16.24
C MET A 111 -1.53 2.30 16.03
N ASN A 112 -2.51 1.41 16.22
CA ASN A 112 -2.30 -0.03 16.11
C ASN A 112 -1.98 -0.50 14.68
N MET A 113 -2.39 0.26 13.66
CA MET A 113 -2.20 -0.12 12.26
C MET A 113 -0.77 0.07 11.76
N TYR A 114 0.01 0.94 12.41
CA TYR A 114 1.35 1.30 11.96
C TYR A 114 2.43 1.20 13.05
N ARG A 115 2.11 0.62 14.22
CA ARG A 115 3.10 0.30 15.25
C ARG A 115 3.77 -1.04 14.90
N GLU A 116 5.09 -1.10 15.06
CA GLU A 116 5.89 -2.33 15.02
C GLU A 116 5.83 -3.08 16.36
#